data_AF-A0A518BCE3-F1
#
_entry.id   AF-A0A518BCE3-F1
#
_cell.length_a   1.000
_cell.length_b   1.000
_cell.length_c   1.000
_cell.angle_alpha   90.00
_cell.angle_beta   90.00
_cell.angle_gamma   90.00
#
_symmetry.space_group_name_H-M   'P 1'
#
loop_
_entity.id
_entity.type
_entity.pdbx_description
1 polymer ?
#
loop_
_entity_poly.entity_id
_entity_poly.type
_entity_poly.pdbx_seq_one_letter_code
_entity_poly.pdbx_strand_id
1 'polypeptide(L)'
;MSWRETAEIFGTSWHTVFRAVKMAVCWGIRHRELEGIEAIGIDEVAYRKGHQYFTLVYQIDRGSRRLLWVGQDRTKETLGRFFRFFGRRRTERLKYICSDMWKAYLSVIAREANGALHILDRFHIMQLFNKAIDKVRAQEARELKRKGFEVLKRTRWLLLKRRGNLKRKEVLRLNELLTHNLRTVKCYLMKEDFQRLWDYKAPWRIGSFFQEWLDRALSTRIEPMRNLARTLERHAEQIFNWFEAKGEISAGAVEGMNLKVKLTTRRSYGFRDPSTLKYALYHNLGNLPEPPSTHKF
;
A
#
# COMPACT_ATOMS: atom_id res chain seq x y z
N MET A 1 0.57 -23.66 7.07
CA MET A 1 1.87 -24.35 7.14
C MET A 1 2.77 -23.85 6.00
N SER A 2 4.07 -23.86 6.19
CA SER A 2 5.02 -23.68 5.07
C SER A 2 5.01 -24.91 4.18
N TRP A 3 5.37 -24.78 2.89
CA TRP A 3 5.43 -25.94 2.00
C TRP A 3 6.49 -26.97 2.42
N ARG A 4 7.50 -26.56 3.20
CA ARG A 4 8.48 -27.46 3.77
C ARG A 4 7.87 -28.29 4.90
N GLU A 5 7.17 -27.66 5.84
CA GLU A 5 6.44 -28.37 6.90
C GLU A 5 5.39 -29.33 6.33
N THR A 6 4.67 -28.90 5.28
CA THR A 6 3.75 -29.79 4.56
C THR A 6 4.48 -31.00 3.97
N ALA A 7 5.63 -30.79 3.32
CA ALA A 7 6.41 -31.87 2.75
C ALA A 7 6.86 -32.88 3.82
N GLU A 8 7.33 -32.39 4.97
CA GLU A 8 7.77 -33.20 6.11
C GLU A 8 6.62 -34.01 6.72
N ILE A 9 5.45 -33.38 6.95
CA ILE A 9 4.26 -34.05 7.53
C ILE A 9 3.72 -35.15 6.61
N PHE A 10 3.71 -34.93 5.29
CA PHE A 10 3.19 -35.89 4.32
C PHE A 10 4.28 -36.84 3.77
N GLY A 11 5.49 -36.83 4.34
CA GLY A 11 6.58 -37.72 3.91
C GLY A 11 6.97 -37.57 2.43
N THR A 12 6.86 -36.36 1.88
CA THR A 12 7.10 -36.08 0.46
C THR A 12 8.15 -34.99 0.25
N SER A 13 8.50 -34.72 -1.01
CA SER A 13 9.45 -33.66 -1.36
C SER A 13 8.77 -32.29 -1.46
N TRP A 14 9.52 -31.23 -1.16
CA TRP A 14 9.07 -29.85 -1.40
C TRP A 14 8.61 -29.62 -2.86
N HIS A 15 9.30 -30.24 -3.83
CA HIS A 15 8.93 -30.14 -5.24
C HIS A 15 7.58 -30.81 -5.55
N THR A 16 7.22 -31.87 -4.84
CA THR A 16 5.90 -32.51 -4.97
C THR A 16 4.81 -31.59 -4.46
N VAL A 17 5.01 -30.98 -3.27
CA VAL A 17 4.06 -29.99 -2.72
C VAL A 17 3.91 -28.80 -3.67
N PHE A 18 5.02 -28.26 -4.19
CA PHE A 18 4.97 -27.16 -5.15
C PHE A 18 4.19 -27.51 -6.42
N ARG A 19 4.42 -28.71 -7.00
CA ARG A 19 3.68 -29.16 -8.20
C ARG A 19 2.18 -29.27 -7.93
N ALA A 20 1.79 -29.80 -6.77
CA ALA A 20 0.38 -29.90 -6.37
C ALA A 20 -0.26 -28.51 -6.22
N VAL A 21 0.40 -27.59 -5.50
CA VAL A 21 -0.07 -26.20 -5.35
C VAL A 21 -0.16 -25.50 -6.71
N LYS A 22 0.87 -25.64 -7.56
CA LYS A 22 0.88 -25.06 -8.90
C LYS A 22 -0.30 -25.57 -9.73
N MET A 23 -0.59 -26.87 -9.69
CA MET A 23 -1.73 -27.46 -10.38
C MET A 23 -3.05 -26.86 -9.88
N ALA A 24 -3.28 -26.85 -8.56
CA ALA A 24 -4.50 -26.30 -7.97
C ALA A 24 -4.68 -24.81 -8.31
N VAL A 25 -3.62 -24.01 -8.22
CA VAL A 25 -3.62 -22.59 -8.60
C VAL A 25 -3.90 -22.41 -10.10
N CYS A 26 -3.25 -23.19 -10.97
CA CYS A 26 -3.50 -23.10 -12.41
C CYS A 26 -4.94 -23.46 -12.77
N TRP A 27 -5.50 -24.48 -12.13
CA TRP A 27 -6.91 -24.83 -12.27
C TRP A 27 -7.80 -23.68 -11.79
N GLY A 28 -7.57 -23.18 -10.57
CA GLY A 28 -8.36 -22.11 -9.99
C GLY A 28 -8.30 -20.79 -10.77
N ILE A 29 -7.16 -20.45 -11.37
CA ILE A 29 -7.02 -19.27 -12.25
C ILE A 29 -7.90 -19.40 -13.50
N ARG A 30 -8.06 -20.61 -14.05
CA ARG A 30 -8.89 -20.85 -15.24
C ARG A 30 -10.39 -20.84 -14.93
N HIS A 31 -10.78 -21.24 -13.72
CA HIS A 31 -12.19 -21.41 -13.31
C HIS A 31 -12.72 -20.28 -12.42
N ARG A 32 -11.89 -19.28 -12.11
CA ARG A 32 -12.35 -18.12 -11.33
C ARG A 32 -13.32 -17.26 -12.13
N GLU A 33 -14.32 -16.76 -11.44
CA GLU A 33 -15.19 -15.72 -11.98
C GLU A 33 -14.54 -14.34 -11.89
N LEU A 34 -14.64 -13.56 -12.96
CA LEU A 34 -14.14 -12.17 -13.05
C LEU A 34 -15.26 -11.16 -13.33
N GLU A 35 -16.51 -11.60 -13.41
CA GLU A 35 -17.66 -10.73 -13.57
C GLU A 35 -18.03 -10.06 -12.24
N GLY A 36 -18.73 -8.92 -12.31
CA GLY A 36 -19.22 -8.21 -11.13
C GLY A 36 -18.15 -7.50 -10.29
N ILE A 37 -16.91 -7.39 -10.79
CA ILE A 37 -15.85 -6.64 -10.13
C ILE A 37 -16.03 -5.15 -10.43
N GLU A 38 -16.27 -4.34 -9.40
CA GLU A 38 -16.49 -2.89 -9.52
C GLU A 38 -15.30 -2.09 -8.99
N ALA A 39 -14.51 -2.66 -8.07
CA ALA A 39 -13.37 -1.99 -7.45
C ALA A 39 -12.09 -2.83 -7.50
N ILE A 40 -11.00 -2.23 -8.01
CA ILE A 40 -9.67 -2.85 -8.02
C ILE A 40 -8.61 -2.05 -7.27
N GLY A 41 -7.67 -2.74 -6.65
CA GLY A 41 -6.48 -2.16 -6.02
C GLY A 41 -5.22 -2.54 -6.80
N ILE A 42 -4.32 -1.60 -7.05
CA ILE A 42 -3.06 -1.82 -7.76
C ILE A 42 -1.91 -1.42 -6.83
N ASP A 43 -0.98 -2.34 -6.60
CA ASP A 43 0.21 -2.09 -5.78
C ASP A 43 1.42 -2.87 -6.29
N GLU A 44 2.60 -2.58 -5.76
CA GLU A 44 3.82 -3.31 -6.01
C GLU A 44 4.36 -4.06 -4.79
N VAL A 45 5.01 -5.19 -5.06
CA VAL A 45 5.84 -5.86 -4.07
C VAL A 45 7.25 -6.09 -4.60
N ALA A 46 8.25 -5.66 -3.84
CA ALA A 46 9.62 -6.06 -4.08
C ALA A 46 9.81 -7.53 -3.66
N TYR A 47 10.22 -8.39 -4.59
CA TYR A 47 10.42 -9.82 -4.31
C TYR A 47 11.89 -10.21 -4.13
N ARG A 48 12.84 -9.38 -4.58
CA ARG A 48 14.27 -9.56 -4.38
C ARG A 48 14.97 -8.21 -4.23
N LYS A 49 16.16 -8.21 -3.62
CA LYS A 49 17.05 -7.04 -3.64
C LYS A 49 17.45 -6.72 -5.10
N GLY A 50 17.63 -5.44 -5.42
CA GLY A 50 18.04 -5.00 -6.76
C GLY A 50 16.89 -4.54 -7.68
N HIS A 51 15.86 -3.88 -7.12
CA HIS A 51 14.77 -3.27 -7.90
C HIS A 51 13.91 -4.25 -8.72
N GLN A 52 13.66 -5.45 -8.19
CA GLN A 52 12.78 -6.44 -8.80
C GLN A 52 11.40 -6.43 -8.15
N TYR A 53 10.38 -6.08 -8.93
CA TYR A 53 9.02 -5.85 -8.43
C TYR A 53 7.99 -6.75 -9.14
N PHE A 54 6.92 -7.09 -8.43
CA PHE A 54 5.68 -7.54 -9.04
C PHE A 54 4.63 -6.44 -8.96
N THR A 55 3.92 -6.19 -10.05
CA THR A 55 2.66 -5.45 -10.05
C THR A 55 1.54 -6.41 -9.66
N LEU A 56 0.82 -6.08 -8.60
CA LEU A 56 -0.28 -6.87 -8.06
C LEU A 56 -1.58 -6.11 -8.29
N VAL A 57 -2.59 -6.81 -8.81
CA VAL A 57 -3.95 -6.27 -8.94
C VAL A 57 -4.92 -7.11 -8.13
N TYR A 58 -5.65 -6.44 -7.25
CA TYR A 58 -6.59 -7.04 -6.33
C TYR A 58 -8.02 -6.62 -6.64
N GLN A 59 -8.96 -7.50 -6.33
CA GLN A 59 -10.34 -7.14 -6.12
C GLN A 59 -10.46 -6.53 -4.71
N ILE A 60 -11.09 -5.36 -4.61
CA ILE A 60 -11.29 -4.65 -3.33
C ILE A 60 -12.75 -4.26 -3.09
N ASP A 61 -13.67 -4.93 -3.78
CA ASP A 61 -15.11 -4.80 -3.57
C ASP A 61 -15.52 -5.08 -2.12
N ARG A 62 -16.66 -4.52 -1.70
CA ARG A 62 -17.27 -4.84 -0.41
C ARG A 62 -17.61 -6.34 -0.36
N GLY A 63 -17.00 -7.06 0.57
CA GLY A 63 -17.21 -8.50 0.76
C GLY A 63 -16.27 -9.43 -0.01
N SER A 64 -15.52 -8.94 -1.01
CA SER A 64 -14.56 -9.76 -1.77
C SER A 64 -13.20 -9.10 -1.86
N ARG A 65 -12.20 -9.78 -1.29
CA ARG A 65 -10.81 -9.32 -1.26
C ARG A 65 -9.89 -10.44 -1.71
N ARG A 66 -9.46 -10.37 -2.97
CA ARG A 66 -8.59 -11.39 -3.55
C ARG A 66 -7.62 -10.86 -4.60
N LEU A 67 -6.52 -11.57 -4.81
CA LEU A 67 -5.54 -11.31 -5.84
C LEU A 67 -6.06 -11.77 -7.21
N LEU A 68 -6.27 -10.82 -8.12
CA LEU A 68 -6.73 -11.10 -9.48
C LEU A 68 -5.54 -11.38 -10.41
N TRP A 69 -4.47 -10.60 -10.28
CA TRP A 69 -3.39 -10.62 -11.26
C TRP A 69 -2.02 -10.30 -10.68
N VAL A 70 -1.00 -10.97 -11.22
CA VAL A 70 0.42 -10.77 -10.89
C VAL A 70 1.21 -10.58 -12.18
N GLY A 71 1.82 -9.41 -12.31
CA GLY A 71 2.71 -9.05 -13.41
C GLY A 71 4.13 -8.86 -12.95
N GLN A 72 5.08 -9.33 -13.76
CA GLN A 72 6.49 -9.04 -13.54
C GLN A 72 6.80 -7.59 -13.92
N ASP A 73 7.56 -6.93 -13.04
CA ASP A 73 8.02 -5.56 -13.12
C ASP A 73 6.95 -4.49 -12.83
N ARG A 74 7.44 -3.28 -12.54
CA ARG A 74 6.63 -2.08 -12.32
C ARG A 74 6.77 -1.18 -13.55
N THR A 75 6.07 -1.52 -14.63
CA THR A 75 6.10 -0.80 -15.92
C THR A 75 4.70 -0.47 -16.43
N LYS A 76 4.57 0.50 -17.34
CA LYS A 76 3.29 0.83 -17.99
C LYS A 76 2.75 -0.35 -18.79
N GLU A 77 3.65 -1.05 -19.47
CA GLU A 77 3.36 -2.21 -20.31
C GLU A 77 2.81 -3.35 -19.46
N THR A 78 3.33 -3.52 -18.24
CA THR A 78 2.85 -4.53 -17.30
C THR A 78 1.44 -4.26 -16.84
N LEU A 79 1.11 -3.03 -16.45
CA LEU A 79 -0.27 -2.70 -16.10
C LEU A 79 -1.20 -2.75 -17.33
N GLY A 80 -0.72 -2.37 -18.51
CA GLY A 80 -1.46 -2.54 -19.77
C GLY A 80 -1.77 -4.02 -20.10
N ARG A 81 -0.85 -4.95 -19.78
CA ARG A 81 -1.12 -6.39 -19.87
C ARG A 81 -2.28 -6.82 -18.98
N PHE A 82 -2.40 -6.25 -17.79
CA PHE A 82 -3.55 -6.52 -16.92
C PHE A 82 -4.86 -6.06 -17.56
N PHE A 83 -4.95 -4.83 -18.06
CA PHE A 83 -6.18 -4.33 -18.68
C PHE A 83 -6.58 -5.13 -19.93
N ARG A 84 -5.60 -5.56 -20.74
CA ARG A 84 -5.85 -6.50 -21.85
C ARG A 84 -6.38 -7.85 -21.37
N PHE A 85 -5.80 -8.39 -20.30
CA PHE A 85 -6.26 -9.63 -19.69
C PHE A 85 -7.66 -9.51 -19.08
N PHE A 86 -7.95 -8.39 -18.42
CA PHE A 86 -9.22 -8.13 -17.74
C PHE A 86 -10.35 -7.94 -18.75
N GLY A 87 -10.04 -7.29 -19.88
CA GLY A 87 -10.93 -7.08 -21.00
C GLY A 87 -11.72 -5.77 -20.88
N ARG A 88 -11.92 -5.12 -22.02
CA ARG A 88 -12.55 -3.78 -22.11
C ARG A 88 -13.90 -3.69 -21.40
N ARG A 89 -14.80 -4.66 -21.66
CA ARG A 89 -16.13 -4.73 -21.03
C ARG A 89 -16.08 -4.70 -19.50
N ARG A 90 -15.10 -5.36 -18.89
CA ARG A 90 -14.97 -5.40 -17.43
C ARG A 90 -14.32 -4.13 -16.91
N THR A 91 -13.31 -3.61 -17.62
CA THR A 91 -12.67 -2.33 -17.30
C THR A 91 -13.68 -1.18 -17.27
N GLU A 92 -14.60 -1.13 -18.24
CA GLU A 92 -15.67 -0.11 -18.31
C GLU A 92 -16.69 -0.22 -17.17
N ARG A 93 -16.80 -1.38 -16.51
CA ARG A 93 -17.66 -1.59 -15.34
C ARG A 93 -16.99 -1.22 -14.01
N LEU A 94 -15.69 -0.95 -14.02
CA LEU A 94 -14.99 -0.50 -12.82
C LEU A 94 -15.54 0.86 -12.42
N LYS A 95 -16.07 0.94 -11.21
CA LYS A 95 -16.47 2.20 -10.58
C LYS A 95 -15.27 2.85 -9.90
N TYR A 96 -14.34 2.04 -9.42
CA TYR A 96 -13.25 2.53 -8.59
C TYR A 96 -11.92 1.81 -8.82
N ILE A 97 -10.83 2.59 -8.77
CA ILE A 97 -9.47 2.08 -8.83
C ILE A 97 -8.66 2.72 -7.71
N CYS A 98 -8.02 1.91 -6.87
CA CYS A 98 -7.12 2.39 -5.84
C CYS A 98 -5.67 2.06 -6.19
N SER A 99 -4.75 3.04 -6.19
CA SER A 99 -3.32 2.77 -6.41
C SER A 99 -2.39 3.75 -5.68
N ASP A 100 -1.08 3.49 -5.75
CA ASP A 100 -0.05 4.48 -5.40
C ASP A 100 -0.02 5.66 -6.41
N MET A 101 0.67 6.73 -6.02
CA MET A 101 0.99 7.96 -6.76
C MET A 101 2.00 7.77 -7.91
N TRP A 102 2.34 6.53 -8.27
CA TRP A 102 3.32 6.33 -9.33
C TRP A 102 2.78 6.81 -10.68
N LYS A 103 3.43 7.83 -11.25
CA LYS A 103 3.00 8.54 -12.48
C LYS A 103 2.63 7.61 -13.64
N ALA A 104 3.32 6.49 -13.77
CA ALA A 104 3.02 5.51 -14.82
C ALA A 104 1.69 4.80 -14.60
N TYR A 105 1.33 4.42 -13.37
CA TYR A 105 0.01 3.87 -13.07
C TYR A 105 -1.08 4.91 -13.33
N LEU A 106 -0.91 6.14 -12.83
CA LEU A 106 -1.85 7.24 -13.10
C LEU A 106 -2.11 7.38 -14.62
N SER A 107 -1.04 7.37 -15.43
CA SER A 107 -1.17 7.51 -16.89
C SER A 107 -1.86 6.34 -17.59
N VAL A 108 -1.66 5.11 -17.11
CA VAL A 108 -2.30 3.92 -17.69
C VAL A 108 -3.76 3.84 -17.26
N ILE A 109 -4.05 4.11 -15.99
CA ILE A 109 -5.42 4.12 -15.45
C ILE A 109 -6.26 5.18 -16.16
N ALA A 110 -5.75 6.40 -16.29
CA ALA A 110 -6.44 7.48 -17.01
C ALA A 110 -6.73 7.13 -18.48
N ARG A 111 -5.89 6.29 -19.11
CA ARG A 111 -6.09 5.86 -20.51
C ARG A 111 -7.05 4.68 -20.64
N GLU A 112 -6.88 3.65 -19.80
CA GLU A 112 -7.59 2.37 -19.95
C GLU A 112 -8.93 2.34 -19.20
N ALA A 113 -9.08 3.10 -18.11
CA ALA A 113 -10.21 3.05 -17.20
C ALA A 113 -10.69 4.46 -16.81
N ASN A 114 -10.90 5.32 -17.80
CA ASN A 114 -11.29 6.73 -17.62
C ASN A 114 -12.66 6.92 -16.94
N GLY A 115 -13.56 5.94 -16.99
CA GLY A 115 -14.86 5.98 -16.33
C GLY A 115 -14.82 5.63 -14.84
N ALA A 116 -13.70 5.12 -14.33
CA ALA A 116 -13.54 4.73 -12.94
C ALA A 116 -12.96 5.88 -12.10
N LEU A 117 -13.47 6.07 -10.88
CA LEU A 117 -12.87 7.00 -9.93
C LEU A 117 -11.51 6.48 -9.45
N HIS A 118 -10.45 7.21 -9.79
CA HIS A 118 -9.09 6.87 -9.35
C HIS A 118 -8.78 7.50 -7.99
N ILE A 119 -8.61 6.66 -6.98
CA ILE A 119 -8.36 7.03 -5.59
C ILE A 119 -6.93 6.68 -5.20
N LEU A 120 -6.25 7.59 -4.51
CA LEU A 120 -4.93 7.26 -3.95
C LEU A 120 -5.02 6.47 -2.64
N ASP A 121 -4.09 5.54 -2.48
CA ASP A 121 -3.95 4.83 -1.22
C ASP A 121 -3.43 5.75 -0.10
N ARG A 122 -4.24 5.88 0.95
CA ARG A 122 -3.94 6.65 2.18
C ARG A 122 -2.64 6.21 2.84
N PHE A 123 -2.31 4.92 2.79
CA PHE A 123 -1.07 4.41 3.38
C PHE A 123 0.16 4.99 2.67
N HIS A 124 0.13 5.07 1.34
CA HIS A 124 1.20 5.67 0.54
C HIS A 124 1.35 7.18 0.81
N ILE A 125 0.23 7.89 0.98
CA ILE A 125 0.25 9.29 1.43
C ILE A 125 0.95 9.40 2.79
N MET A 126 0.55 8.60 3.78
CA MET A 126 1.18 8.58 5.11
C MET A 126 2.66 8.16 5.07
N GLN A 127 3.07 7.30 4.13
CA GLN A 127 4.48 7.00 3.92
C GLN A 127 5.27 8.21 3.44
N LEU A 128 4.71 9.08 2.60
CA LEU A 128 5.39 10.31 2.18
C LEU A 128 5.63 11.24 3.38
N PHE A 129 4.63 11.41 4.24
CA PHE A 129 4.79 12.13 5.52
C PHE A 129 5.90 11.53 6.36
N ASN A 130 5.89 10.21 6.53
CA ASN A 130 6.89 9.51 7.34
C ASN A 130 8.32 9.68 6.77
N LYS A 131 8.47 9.63 5.44
CA LYS A 131 9.75 9.89 4.76
C LYS A 131 10.22 11.33 4.96
N ALA A 132 9.31 12.30 4.84
CA ALA A 132 9.62 13.71 5.06
C ALA A 132 10.07 13.98 6.51
N ILE A 133 9.32 13.48 7.49
CA ILE A 133 9.65 13.61 8.91
C ILE A 133 10.99 12.93 9.23
N ASP A 134 11.23 11.71 8.75
CA ASP A 134 12.50 11.03 9.04
C ASP A 134 13.70 11.75 8.42
N LYS A 135 13.53 12.37 7.24
CA LYS A 135 14.56 13.22 6.63
C LYS A 135 14.87 14.44 7.49
N VAL A 136 13.85 15.17 7.93
CA VAL A 136 14.01 16.34 8.83
C VAL A 136 14.64 15.93 10.15
N ARG A 137 14.11 14.88 10.78
CA ARG A 137 14.64 14.31 12.04
C ARG A 137 16.10 13.91 11.92
N ALA A 138 16.48 13.25 10.83
CA ALA A 138 17.87 12.83 10.62
C ALA A 138 18.81 14.02 10.45
N GLN A 139 18.39 15.07 9.73
CA GLN A 139 19.16 16.31 9.57
C GLN A 139 19.32 17.04 10.91
N GLU A 140 18.19 17.29 11.59
CA GLU A 140 18.17 18.02 12.86
C GLU A 140 18.89 17.27 13.98
N ALA A 141 18.79 15.94 14.04
CA ALA A 141 19.53 15.15 15.02
C ALA A 141 21.05 15.27 14.84
N ARG A 142 21.56 15.36 13.60
CA ARG A 142 22.99 15.55 13.32
C ARG A 142 23.46 16.97 13.70
N GLU A 143 22.60 17.97 13.54
CA GLU A 143 22.89 19.34 13.95
C GLU A 143 22.93 19.49 15.47
N LEU A 144 21.93 18.93 16.17
CA LEU A 144 21.88 18.95 17.63
C LEU A 144 23.04 18.17 18.26
N LYS A 145 23.40 17.02 17.69
CA LYS A 145 24.56 16.23 18.17
C LYS A 145 25.86 17.02 18.10
N ARG A 146 26.07 17.82 17.05
CA ARG A 146 27.24 18.71 16.92
C ARG A 146 27.26 19.81 17.99
N LYS A 147 26.11 20.18 18.53
CA LYS A 147 25.94 21.14 19.63
C LYS A 147 25.93 20.48 21.02
N GLY A 148 26.19 19.17 21.12
CA GLY A 148 26.20 18.42 22.38
C GLY A 148 24.82 17.90 22.85
N PHE A 149 23.76 18.09 22.06
CA PHE A 149 22.41 17.66 22.43
C PHE A 149 21.99 16.36 21.71
N GLU A 150 21.39 15.41 22.43
CA GLU A 150 20.94 14.12 21.87
C GLU A 150 19.40 13.91 21.93
N VAL A 151 18.60 14.98 22.00
CA VAL A 151 17.13 14.94 22.19
C VAL A 151 16.41 14.06 21.15
N LEU A 152 16.89 14.02 19.90
CA LEU A 152 16.28 13.22 18.81
C LEU A 152 16.80 11.77 18.70
N LYS A 153 17.60 11.31 19.66
CA LYS A 153 18.15 9.95 19.65
C LYS A 153 17.06 8.91 19.94
N ARG A 154 16.97 7.87 19.09
CA ARG A 154 15.95 6.80 19.22
C ARG A 154 14.50 7.31 19.25
N THR A 155 14.19 8.44 18.60
CA THR A 155 12.83 9.01 18.54
C THR A 155 12.09 8.68 17.24
N ARG A 156 12.75 8.09 16.23
CA ARG A 156 12.18 7.76 14.92
C ARG A 156 10.79 7.11 15.03
N TRP A 157 10.69 5.99 15.74
CA TRP A 157 9.44 5.25 15.83
C TRP A 157 8.36 5.94 16.67
N LEU A 158 8.73 6.86 17.57
CA LEU A 158 7.77 7.68 18.31
C LEU A 158 7.00 8.62 17.38
N LEU A 159 7.69 9.12 16.34
CA LEU A 159 7.16 10.10 15.39
C LEU A 159 6.43 9.44 14.21
N LEU A 160 6.84 8.24 13.80
CA LEU A 160 6.30 7.58 12.61
C LEU A 160 5.07 6.72 12.90
N LYS A 161 4.91 6.19 14.12
CA LYS A 161 3.72 5.42 14.52
C LYS A 161 2.52 6.34 14.67
N ARG A 162 1.32 5.76 14.51
CA ARG A 162 0.06 6.43 14.90
C ARG A 162 0.01 6.52 16.43
N ARG A 163 -0.47 7.63 16.97
CA ARG A 163 -0.52 7.87 18.43
C ARG A 163 -1.22 6.73 19.19
N GLY A 164 -2.32 6.21 18.65
CA GLY A 164 -3.06 5.07 19.23
C GLY A 164 -2.29 3.74 19.25
N ASN A 165 -1.21 3.60 18.48
CA ASN A 165 -0.38 2.39 18.42
C ASN A 165 0.89 2.49 19.29
N LEU A 166 1.05 3.59 20.05
CA LEU A 166 2.18 3.80 20.95
C LEU A 166 1.92 3.11 22.29
N LYS A 167 2.94 2.47 22.85
CA LYS A 167 2.91 1.97 24.23
C LYS A 167 2.88 3.15 25.20
N ARG A 168 2.36 2.94 26.42
CA ARG A 168 2.30 4.00 27.47
C ARG A 168 3.64 4.72 27.68
N LYS A 169 4.75 3.98 27.74
CA LYS A 169 6.11 4.56 27.86
C LYS A 169 6.51 5.40 26.63
N GLU A 170 6.10 4.98 25.44
CA GLU A 170 6.36 5.73 24.20
C GLU A 170 5.54 7.02 24.14
N VAL A 171 4.30 7.02 24.67
CA VAL A 171 3.44 8.21 24.74
C VAL A 171 4.05 9.27 25.65
N LEU A 172 4.52 8.90 26.85
CA LEU A 172 5.16 9.85 27.78
C LEU A 172 6.37 10.51 27.13
N ARG A 173 7.22 9.70 26.49
CA ARG A 173 8.42 10.18 25.80
C ARG A 173 8.09 11.05 24.58
N LEU A 174 6.99 10.75 23.88
CA LEU A 174 6.51 11.61 22.81
C LEU A 174 6.03 12.96 23.37
N ASN A 175 5.26 12.96 24.45
CA ASN A 175 4.78 14.21 25.06
C ASN A 175 5.94 15.11 25.50
N GLU A 176 6.98 14.54 26.13
CA GLU A 176 8.23 15.25 26.43
C GLU A 176 8.87 15.79 25.15
N LEU A 177 8.97 14.97 24.10
CA LEU A 177 9.54 15.43 22.83
C LEU A 177 8.78 16.63 22.23
N LEU A 178 7.45 16.65 22.37
CA LEU A 178 6.58 17.69 21.83
C LEU A 178 6.71 19.03 22.56
N THR A 179 7.33 19.10 23.74
CA THR A 179 7.58 20.38 24.43
C THR A 179 8.77 21.14 23.82
N HIS A 180 9.58 20.50 22.97
CA HIS A 180 10.72 21.16 22.35
C HIS A 180 10.35 21.88 21.05
N ASN A 181 10.93 23.06 20.85
CA ASN A 181 10.79 23.83 19.60
C ASN A 181 11.72 23.29 18.49
N LEU A 182 11.40 22.09 17.98
CA LEU A 182 12.16 21.41 16.94
C LEU A 182 11.41 21.41 15.61
N ARG A 183 12.13 21.50 14.48
CA ARG A 183 11.54 21.34 13.14
C ARG A 183 10.88 19.97 12.99
N THR A 184 11.47 18.95 13.60
CA THR A 184 10.92 17.60 13.65
C THR A 184 9.55 17.56 14.32
N VAL A 185 9.40 18.26 15.45
CA VAL A 185 8.13 18.37 16.19
C VAL A 185 7.09 19.08 15.33
N LYS A 186 7.46 20.20 14.70
CA LYS A 186 6.59 20.90 13.74
C LYS A 186 6.10 19.96 12.63
N CYS A 187 6.98 19.19 12.00
CA CYS A 187 6.59 18.25 10.94
C CYS A 187 5.67 17.14 11.45
N TYR A 188 5.91 16.62 12.66
CA TYR A 188 5.04 15.63 13.29
C TYR A 188 3.64 16.19 13.53
N LEU A 189 3.53 17.40 14.11
CA LEU A 189 2.24 18.04 14.36
C LEU A 189 1.48 18.29 13.06
N MET A 190 2.17 18.70 11.99
CA MET A 190 1.56 18.88 10.67
C MET A 190 1.01 17.56 10.08
N LYS A 191 1.70 16.43 10.30
CA LYS A 191 1.19 15.10 9.92
C LYS A 191 -0.07 14.74 10.69
N GLU A 192 -0.08 14.93 12.01
CA GLU A 192 -1.24 14.62 12.84
C GLU A 192 -2.44 15.52 12.49
N ASP A 193 -2.19 16.81 12.21
CA ASP A 193 -3.24 17.72 11.73
C ASP A 193 -3.79 17.27 10.38
N PHE A 194 -2.93 16.90 9.41
CA PHE A 194 -3.37 16.40 8.10
C PHE A 194 -4.24 15.14 8.21
N GLN A 195 -4.04 14.28 9.21
CA GLN A 195 -4.90 13.10 9.37
C GLN A 195 -6.37 13.45 9.61
N ARG A 196 -6.67 14.64 10.12
CA ARG A 196 -8.05 15.13 10.31
C ARG A 196 -8.78 15.34 8.99
N LEU A 197 -8.06 15.49 7.87
CA LEU A 197 -8.62 15.59 6.53
C LEU A 197 -9.65 14.47 6.27
N TRP A 198 -9.33 13.25 6.72
CA TRP A 198 -10.13 12.05 6.50
C TRP A 198 -11.42 11.98 7.33
N ASP A 199 -11.56 12.84 8.34
CA ASP A 199 -12.73 12.87 9.23
C ASP A 199 -13.78 13.91 8.77
N TYR A 200 -13.44 14.78 7.82
CA TYR A 200 -14.39 15.74 7.27
C TYR A 200 -15.42 15.08 6.35
N LYS A 201 -16.67 15.50 6.49
CA LYS A 201 -17.81 15.03 5.67
C LYS A 201 -18.29 16.04 4.62
N ALA A 202 -17.98 17.32 4.80
CA ALA A 202 -18.46 18.39 3.95
C ALA A 202 -17.39 18.74 2.87
N PRO A 203 -17.69 18.63 1.56
CA PRO A 203 -16.73 18.90 0.48
C PRO A 203 -16.03 20.27 0.59
N TRP A 204 -16.79 21.32 0.91
CA TRP A 204 -16.22 22.67 1.05
C TRP A 204 -15.19 22.76 2.19
N ARG A 205 -15.42 22.06 3.32
CA ARG A 205 -14.46 22.01 4.44
C ARG A 205 -13.21 21.24 4.07
N ILE A 206 -13.34 20.17 3.27
CA ILE A 206 -12.21 19.35 2.80
C ILE A 206 -11.28 20.21 1.94
N GLY A 207 -11.83 20.93 0.96
CA GLY A 207 -11.06 21.80 0.08
C GLY A 207 -10.36 22.94 0.82
N SER A 208 -11.09 23.66 1.68
CA SER A 208 -10.54 24.76 2.49
C SER A 208 -9.45 24.26 3.44
N PHE A 209 -9.69 23.20 4.20
CA PHE A 209 -8.69 22.63 5.10
C PHE A 209 -7.44 22.16 4.34
N PHE A 210 -7.62 21.51 3.19
CA PHE A 210 -6.51 21.03 2.38
C PHE A 210 -5.63 22.19 1.89
N GLN A 211 -6.25 23.26 1.37
CA GLN A 211 -5.52 24.44 0.92
C GLN A 211 -4.79 25.15 2.08
N GLU A 212 -5.47 25.38 3.20
CA GLU A 212 -4.86 25.97 4.40
C GLU A 212 -3.67 25.13 4.91
N TRP A 213 -3.77 23.80 4.82
CA TRP A 213 -2.68 22.92 5.17
C TRP A 213 -1.50 23.06 4.20
N LEU A 214 -1.76 23.13 2.89
CA LEU A 214 -0.74 23.35 1.86
C LEU A 214 0.00 24.67 2.09
N ASP A 215 -0.72 25.76 2.33
CA ASP A 215 -0.14 27.09 2.54
C ASP A 215 0.76 27.13 3.78
N ARG A 216 0.30 26.51 4.89
CA ARG A 216 1.11 26.32 6.09
C ARG A 216 2.35 25.46 5.82
N ALA A 217 2.23 24.41 5.01
CA ALA A 217 3.35 23.54 4.66
C ALA A 217 4.40 24.24 3.79
N LEU A 218 3.95 24.98 2.77
CA LEU A 218 4.80 25.71 1.84
C LEU A 218 5.56 26.86 2.52
N SER A 219 4.96 27.48 3.54
CA SER A 219 5.58 28.54 4.34
C SER A 219 6.60 28.04 5.39
N THR A 220 6.68 26.74 5.67
CA THR A 220 7.50 26.22 6.79
C THR A 220 9.02 26.40 6.68
N ARG A 221 9.58 26.86 5.55
CA ARG A 221 11.04 26.83 5.25
C ARG A 221 11.69 25.43 5.44
N ILE A 222 10.89 24.37 5.63
CA ILE A 222 11.36 22.99 5.78
C ILE A 222 11.19 22.28 4.45
N GLU A 223 12.27 22.18 3.68
CA GLU A 223 12.22 21.72 2.29
C GLU A 223 11.58 20.33 2.10
N PRO A 224 11.79 19.33 2.97
CA PRO A 224 11.05 18.06 2.89
C PRO A 224 9.52 18.23 2.99
N MET A 225 9.03 19.16 3.80
CA MET A 225 7.59 19.46 3.93
C MET A 225 7.04 20.24 2.74
N ARG A 226 7.81 21.17 2.18
CA ARG A 226 7.42 21.91 0.96
C ARG A 226 7.28 20.96 -0.23
N ASN A 227 8.20 20.02 -0.38
CA ASN A 227 8.12 19.01 -1.43
C ASN A 227 6.96 18.02 -1.24
N LEU A 228 6.64 17.67 0.01
CA LEU A 228 5.45 16.92 0.33
C LEU A 228 4.19 17.68 -0.09
N ALA A 229 4.06 18.96 0.29
CA ALA A 229 2.93 19.80 -0.09
C ALA A 229 2.71 19.87 -1.60
N ARG A 230 3.76 20.19 -2.37
CA ARG A 230 3.71 20.20 -3.85
C ARG A 230 3.29 18.84 -4.42
N THR A 231 3.63 17.74 -3.75
CA THR A 231 3.25 16.40 -4.20
C THR A 231 1.78 16.13 -3.92
N LEU A 232 1.27 16.52 -2.76
CA LEU A 232 -0.15 16.42 -2.43
C LEU A 232 -0.99 17.28 -3.37
N GLU A 233 -0.56 18.50 -3.63
CA GLU A 233 -1.21 19.44 -4.57
C GLU A 233 -1.34 18.85 -5.97
N ARG A 234 -0.27 18.28 -6.54
CA ARG A 234 -0.31 17.59 -7.84
C ARG A 234 -1.27 16.42 -7.91
N HIS A 235 -1.66 15.87 -6.76
CA HIS A 235 -2.54 14.71 -6.65
C HIS A 235 -3.85 15.04 -5.94
N ALA A 236 -4.20 16.33 -5.82
CA ALA A 236 -5.37 16.77 -5.07
C ALA A 236 -6.66 16.12 -5.59
N GLU A 237 -6.81 16.02 -6.92
CA GLU A 237 -7.94 15.34 -7.56
C GLU A 237 -8.11 13.90 -7.05
N GLN A 238 -7.06 13.07 -7.13
CA GLN A 238 -7.15 11.67 -6.70
C GLN A 238 -7.27 11.51 -5.17
N ILE A 239 -6.83 12.51 -4.40
CA ILE A 239 -7.08 12.58 -2.95
C ILE A 239 -8.57 12.88 -2.70
N PHE A 240 -9.16 13.79 -3.47
CA PHE A 240 -10.56 14.20 -3.33
C PHE A 240 -11.54 13.13 -3.80
N ASN A 241 -11.18 12.33 -4.80
CA ASN A 241 -11.94 11.15 -5.23
C ASN A 241 -12.23 10.17 -4.09
N TRP A 242 -11.41 10.14 -3.03
CA TRP A 242 -11.68 9.34 -1.83
C TRP A 242 -12.99 9.73 -1.13
N PHE A 243 -13.29 11.03 -1.09
CA PHE A 243 -14.49 11.57 -0.45
C PHE A 243 -15.74 11.36 -1.31
N GLU A 244 -15.60 11.44 -2.63
CA GLU A 244 -16.67 11.09 -3.57
C GLU A 244 -17.06 9.62 -3.47
N ALA A 245 -16.05 8.77 -3.30
CA ALA A 245 -16.25 7.36 -3.02
C ALA A 245 -16.79 7.09 -1.60
N LYS A 246 -17.11 8.10 -0.77
CA LYS A 246 -17.74 7.97 0.57
C LYS A 246 -17.10 6.93 1.50
N GLY A 247 -15.82 6.64 1.33
CA GLY A 247 -15.14 5.56 2.06
C GLY A 247 -15.66 4.14 1.73
N GLU A 248 -16.38 3.96 0.61
CA GLU A 248 -16.86 2.67 0.11
C GLU A 248 -15.71 1.68 -0.08
N ILE A 249 -14.53 2.22 -0.41
CA ILE A 249 -13.29 1.47 -0.48
C ILE A 249 -12.47 1.77 0.76
N SER A 250 -12.39 0.78 1.64
CA SER A 250 -11.47 0.82 2.77
C SER A 250 -10.04 0.70 2.25
N ALA A 251 -9.23 1.75 2.39
CA ALA A 251 -7.76 1.67 2.19
C ALA A 251 -7.11 0.57 3.05
N GLY A 252 -7.76 0.18 4.17
CA GLY A 252 -7.34 -0.94 5.01
C GLY A 252 -7.44 -2.31 4.32
N ALA A 253 -8.24 -2.45 3.25
CA ALA A 253 -8.31 -3.67 2.45
C ALA A 253 -6.97 -3.96 1.75
N VAL A 254 -6.42 -2.94 1.09
CA VAL A 254 -5.12 -2.99 0.41
C VAL A 254 -4.00 -3.18 1.44
N GLU A 255 -4.06 -2.50 2.58
CA GLU A 255 -3.10 -2.68 3.68
C GLU A 255 -3.07 -4.13 4.21
N GLY A 256 -4.24 -4.72 4.45
CA GLY A 256 -4.35 -6.12 4.89
C GLY A 256 -3.80 -7.11 3.87
N MET A 257 -4.05 -6.86 2.58
CA MET A 257 -3.47 -7.64 1.48
C MET A 257 -1.96 -7.51 1.42
N ASN A 258 -1.44 -6.28 1.53
CA ASN A 258 -0.01 -6.02 1.54
C ASN A 258 0.72 -6.68 2.70
N LEU A 259 0.09 -6.73 3.88
CA LEU A 259 0.64 -7.46 5.01
C LEU A 259 0.74 -8.96 4.68
N LYS A 260 -0.31 -9.55 4.12
CA LYS A 260 -0.32 -10.96 3.70
C LYS A 260 0.69 -11.25 2.59
N VAL A 261 0.86 -10.34 1.63
CA VAL A 261 1.91 -10.41 0.61
C VAL A 261 3.29 -10.44 1.26
N LYS A 262 3.59 -9.47 2.14
CA LYS A 262 4.89 -9.41 2.83
C LYS A 262 5.16 -10.69 3.65
N LEU A 263 4.14 -11.22 4.32
CA LEU A 263 4.25 -12.49 5.04
C LEU A 263 4.53 -13.67 4.10
N THR A 264 3.82 -13.73 2.97
CA THR A 264 4.03 -14.77 1.93
C THR A 264 5.43 -14.68 1.36
N THR A 265 5.88 -13.49 0.96
CA THR A 265 7.24 -13.24 0.46
C THR A 265 8.31 -13.60 1.49
N ARG A 266 8.11 -13.29 2.77
CA ARG A 266 9.04 -13.69 3.86
C ARG A 266 9.10 -15.19 4.07
N ARG A 267 7.96 -15.89 4.03
CA ARG A 267 7.94 -17.36 4.06
C ARG A 267 8.59 -17.98 2.82
N SER A 268 8.63 -17.22 1.73
CA SER A 268 9.15 -17.61 0.43
C SER A 268 10.62 -17.21 0.21
N TYR A 269 11.33 -16.65 1.20
CA TYR A 269 12.68 -16.07 1.04
C TYR A 269 13.77 -17.07 0.58
N GLY A 270 13.44 -18.35 0.44
CA GLY A 270 14.29 -19.40 -0.14
C GLY A 270 13.94 -19.81 -1.59
N PHE A 271 12.94 -19.19 -2.23
CA PHE A 271 12.57 -19.53 -3.60
C PHE A 271 13.59 -18.97 -4.59
N ARG A 272 14.24 -19.85 -5.35
CA ARG A 272 15.23 -19.47 -6.37
C ARG A 272 14.60 -18.84 -7.60
N ASP A 273 13.36 -19.23 -7.89
CA ASP A 273 12.62 -18.82 -9.09
C ASP A 273 11.46 -17.86 -8.74
N PRO A 274 11.40 -16.65 -9.34
CA PRO A 274 10.30 -15.70 -9.15
C PRO A 274 8.92 -16.27 -9.48
N SER A 275 8.82 -17.23 -10.41
CA SER A 275 7.53 -17.83 -10.76
C SER A 275 6.93 -18.61 -9.59
N THR A 276 7.77 -19.19 -8.72
CA THR A 276 7.34 -19.90 -7.51
C THR A 276 6.61 -18.96 -6.55
N LEU A 277 7.13 -17.73 -6.35
CA LEU A 277 6.47 -16.74 -5.51
C LEU A 277 5.13 -16.31 -6.10
N LYS A 278 5.01 -16.19 -7.43
CA LYS A 278 3.72 -15.91 -8.08
C LYS A 278 2.66 -16.95 -7.72
N TYR A 279 2.98 -18.24 -7.78
CA TYR A 279 2.05 -19.30 -7.38
C TYR A 279 1.72 -19.24 -5.88
N ALA A 280 2.70 -18.96 -5.02
CA ALA A 280 2.45 -18.79 -3.60
C ALA A 280 1.51 -17.59 -3.31
N LEU A 281 1.67 -16.48 -4.02
CA LEU A 281 0.79 -15.32 -3.89
C LEU A 281 -0.65 -15.66 -4.31
N TYR A 282 -0.84 -16.32 -5.46
CA TYR A 282 -2.17 -16.77 -5.88
C TYR A 282 -2.80 -17.77 -4.91
N HIS A 283 -2.02 -18.72 -4.40
CA HIS A 283 -2.51 -19.71 -3.44
C HIS A 283 -3.01 -19.05 -2.15
N ASN A 284 -2.27 -18.08 -1.60
CA ASN A 284 -2.61 -17.46 -0.32
C ASN A 284 -3.61 -16.28 -0.42
N LEU A 285 -3.67 -15.62 -1.58
CA LEU A 285 -4.40 -14.36 -1.75
C LEU A 285 -5.48 -14.43 -2.82
N GLY A 286 -5.42 -15.39 -3.73
CA GLY A 286 -6.27 -15.42 -4.92
C GLY A 286 -7.72 -15.81 -4.67
N ASN A 287 -8.04 -16.37 -3.49
CA ASN A 287 -9.35 -16.97 -3.17
C ASN A 287 -9.90 -17.75 -4.38
N LEU A 288 -9.06 -18.63 -4.90
CA LEU A 288 -9.31 -19.34 -6.14
C LEU A 288 -10.22 -20.54 -5.86
N PRO A 289 -11.12 -20.89 -6.79
CA PRO A 289 -11.87 -22.13 -6.65
C PRO A 289 -10.92 -23.31 -6.70
N GLU A 290 -11.26 -24.37 -5.97
CA GLU A 290 -10.49 -25.59 -5.90
C GLU A 290 -11.07 -26.65 -6.85
N PRO A 291 -10.23 -27.49 -7.46
CA PRO A 291 -10.70 -28.58 -8.29
C PRO A 291 -11.60 -29.51 -7.47
N PRO A 292 -12.64 -30.12 -8.08
CA PRO A 292 -13.47 -31.09 -7.39
C PRO A 292 -12.59 -32.25 -6.90
N SER A 293 -12.52 -32.42 -5.59
CA SER A 293 -11.81 -33.52 -4.93
C SER A 293 -12.80 -34.50 -4.33
N THR A 294 -12.43 -35.78 -4.33
CA THR A 294 -13.23 -36.86 -3.73
C THR A 294 -13.33 -36.70 -2.20
N HIS A 295 -12.41 -35.96 -1.58
CA HIS A 295 -12.36 -35.74 -0.13
C HIS A 295 -12.19 -34.24 0.17
N LYS A 296 -13.03 -33.72 1.06
CA LYS A 296 -12.84 -32.43 1.75
C LYS A 296 -12.34 -32.74 3.16
N PHE A 297 -11.18 -32.22 3.52
CA PHE A 297 -10.57 -32.39 4.83
C PHE A 297 -10.81 -31.15 5.70
#